data_AF-A0A7G2ED89-F1
#
_entry.id   AF-A0A7G2ED89-F1
#
_cell.length_a   1.000
_cell.length_b   1.000
_cell.length_c   1.000
_cell.angle_alpha   90.00
_cell.angle_beta   90.00
_cell.angle_gamma   90.00
#
_symmetry.space_group_name_H-M   'P 1'
#
loop_
_entity.id
_entity.type
_entity.pdbx_description
1 polymer ?
#
loop_
_entity_poly.entity_id
_entity_poly.type
_entity_poly.pdbx_seq_one_letter_code
_entity_poly.pdbx_strand_id
1 'polypeptide(L)'
;MCLVAKDKQCVLLSSTSPDNTCFVLVDQDLSIPGYFFASVPGLLCFQFGTKACIYNPSTKQLLTLPSVKSDITAQQGQLKTTQYYIGRDPVNDQYKLVCTILIYSKLVANMSSEHWVFTLEPGGSWKKVVPLGNYHPHAPATAGRSIDGVVRYLAWVDLYKCAVVSFNIRSEEVTTFLVPRKIWDVPVPALMMKADLIEYDGKLAIFSHSYLKDEGLVELWVLKDAAGKKKWSNMSLVLQPCQRHLVHGIDLIVKGTTQDGKVILSPLEMRSQFYILCYDVQNNDLRKVEITGVPRLWLHKECNFDLKFMDESESFIYLEI
;
A
#
# COMPACT_ATOMS: atom_id res chain seq x y z
N MET A 1 2.37 2.21 13.85
CA MET A 1 0.91 2.10 13.60
C MET A 1 0.31 3.51 13.48
N CYS A 2 -0.73 3.71 12.67
CA CYS A 2 -1.43 5.00 12.55
C CYS A 2 -2.96 4.80 12.59
N LEU A 3 -3.64 5.51 13.49
CA LEU A 3 -5.11 5.61 13.49
C LEU A 3 -5.54 6.83 12.71
N VAL A 4 -6.47 6.66 11.76
CA VAL A 4 -7.04 7.74 10.95
C VAL A 4 -8.54 7.80 11.19
N ALA A 5 -9.01 8.84 11.86
CA ALA A 5 -10.44 9.08 12.05
C ALA A 5 -11.08 9.66 10.78
N LYS A 6 -12.40 9.48 10.60
CA LYS A 6 -13.14 10.03 9.45
C LYS A 6 -13.04 11.56 9.34
N ASP A 7 -12.78 12.26 10.43
CA ASP A 7 -12.52 13.71 10.49
C ASP A 7 -11.07 14.09 10.06
N LYS A 8 -10.30 13.13 9.53
CA LYS A 8 -8.90 13.26 9.10
C LYS A 8 -7.92 13.60 10.23
N GLN A 9 -8.31 13.39 11.49
CA GLN A 9 -7.34 13.34 12.57
C GLN A 9 -6.56 12.03 12.47
N CYS A 10 -5.24 12.15 12.44
CA CYS A 10 -4.34 10.99 12.46
C CYS A 10 -3.54 10.98 13.76
N VAL A 11 -3.46 9.83 14.41
CA VAL A 11 -2.60 9.61 15.57
C VAL A 11 -1.62 8.50 15.27
N LEU A 12 -0.34 8.81 15.44
CA LEU A 12 0.73 7.83 15.39
C LEU A 12 0.80 7.08 16.71
N LEU A 13 0.96 5.77 16.58
CA LEU A 13 1.07 4.86 17.69
C LEU A 13 2.26 3.93 17.47
N SER A 14 3.16 3.87 18.44
CA SER A 14 4.17 2.81 18.50
C SER A 14 3.54 1.57 19.13
N SER A 15 3.92 0.37 18.66
CA SER A 15 3.46 -0.87 19.27
C SER A 15 4.57 -1.86 19.46
N THR A 16 4.59 -2.51 20.61
CA THR A 16 5.45 -3.68 20.88
C THR A 16 4.58 -4.94 20.92
N SER A 17 5.08 -6.04 20.37
CA SER A 17 4.43 -7.36 20.43
C SER A 17 5.15 -8.23 21.45
N PRO A 18 4.63 -8.39 22.68
CA PRO A 18 5.27 -9.25 23.67
C PRO A 18 5.20 -10.74 23.28
N ASP A 19 4.11 -11.20 22.63
CA ASP A 19 3.85 -12.63 22.42
C ASP A 19 3.23 -13.01 21.06
N ASN A 20 3.39 -12.20 19.99
CA ASN A 20 2.82 -12.42 18.64
C ASN A 20 1.29 -12.55 18.55
N THR A 21 0.58 -12.45 19.67
CA THR A 21 -0.87 -12.63 19.80
C THR A 21 -1.58 -11.31 20.12
N CYS A 22 -0.83 -10.28 20.51
CA CYS A 22 -1.38 -8.97 20.84
C CYS A 22 -0.36 -7.86 20.52
N PHE A 23 -0.86 -6.74 19.98
CA PHE A 23 -0.10 -5.49 19.86
C PHE A 23 -0.53 -4.54 20.97
N VAL A 24 0.44 -4.06 21.77
CA VAL A 24 0.21 -3.05 22.80
C VAL A 24 0.71 -1.71 22.29
N LEU A 25 -0.13 -0.68 22.35
CA LEU A 25 0.25 0.68 21.97
C LEU A 25 0.96 1.39 23.12
N VAL A 26 2.17 1.90 22.86
CA VAL A 26 3.08 2.38 23.92
C VAL A 26 3.24 3.91 23.92
N ASP A 27 3.12 4.57 22.76
CA ASP A 27 3.33 6.01 22.64
C ASP A 27 2.31 6.69 21.71
N GLN A 28 1.94 7.94 22.02
CA GLN A 28 1.06 8.81 21.24
C GLN A 28 1.80 10.09 20.92
N ASP A 29 2.43 10.15 19.74
CA ASP A 29 3.41 11.21 19.55
C ASP A 29 2.91 12.41 18.74
N LEU A 30 1.88 12.33 17.88
CA LEU A 30 1.38 13.53 17.16
C LEU A 30 -0.03 13.41 16.58
N SER A 31 -0.72 14.55 16.48
CA SER A 31 -1.81 14.78 15.53
C SER A 31 -1.23 15.25 14.18
N ILE A 32 -1.09 14.35 13.21
CA ILE A 32 -0.55 14.72 11.89
C ILE A 32 -1.69 15.06 10.93
N PRO A 33 -1.65 16.21 10.24
CA PRO A 33 -2.64 16.52 9.23
C PRO A 33 -2.30 15.79 7.92
N GLY A 34 -3.13 14.83 7.51
CA GLY A 34 -3.02 14.20 6.18
C GLY A 34 -3.26 12.70 6.14
N TYR A 35 -3.26 12.14 4.94
CA TYR A 35 -3.43 10.70 4.72
C TYR A 35 -2.07 10.01 4.73
N PHE A 36 -1.86 9.07 5.65
CA PHE A 36 -0.66 8.24 5.67
C PHE A 36 -0.65 7.33 4.44
N PHE A 37 0.45 7.31 3.67
CA PHE A 37 0.54 6.49 2.47
C PHE A 37 1.69 5.48 2.52
N ALA A 38 2.78 5.79 3.23
CA ALA A 38 3.92 4.89 3.33
C ALA A 38 4.81 5.15 4.53
N SER A 39 5.58 4.13 4.90
CA SER A 39 6.72 4.22 5.79
C SER A 39 7.90 3.50 5.14
N VAL A 40 9.09 3.96 5.46
CA VAL A 40 10.36 3.28 5.22
C VAL A 40 11.12 3.27 6.54
N PRO A 41 12.20 2.47 6.71
CA PRO A 41 12.99 2.50 7.93
C PRO A 41 13.34 3.93 8.33
N GLY A 42 12.96 4.32 9.55
CA GLY A 42 13.21 5.66 10.12
C GLY A 42 12.29 6.80 9.66
N LEU A 43 11.45 6.66 8.63
CA LEU A 43 10.63 7.75 8.09
C LEU A 43 9.16 7.37 7.85
N LEU A 44 8.26 8.29 8.20
CA LEU A 44 6.83 8.19 7.95
C LEU A 44 6.41 9.21 6.89
N CYS A 45 5.61 8.79 5.92
CA CYS A 45 5.23 9.62 4.78
C CYS A 45 3.70 9.81 4.70
N PHE A 46 3.28 11.07 4.53
CA PHE A 46 1.90 11.50 4.56
C PHE A 46 1.59 12.42 3.38
N GLN A 47 0.35 12.36 2.91
CA GLN A 47 -0.16 13.26 1.88
C GLN A 47 -1.04 14.32 2.53
N PHE A 48 -0.66 15.58 2.35
CA PHE A 48 -1.44 16.74 2.76
C PHE A 48 -1.88 17.52 1.53
N GLY A 49 -3.13 17.31 1.11
CA GLY A 49 -3.63 17.85 -0.16
C GLY A 49 -2.88 17.26 -1.36
N THR A 50 -2.16 18.12 -2.09
CA THR A 50 -1.32 17.78 -3.25
C THR A 50 0.18 17.82 -2.93
N LYS A 51 0.54 17.74 -1.65
CA LYS A 51 1.93 17.69 -1.18
C LYS A 51 2.20 16.40 -0.44
N ALA A 52 3.44 15.94 -0.53
CA ALA A 52 3.97 14.89 0.32
C ALA A 52 4.70 15.51 1.51
N CYS A 53 4.52 14.92 2.68
CA CYS A 53 5.18 15.27 3.92
C CYS A 53 5.92 14.04 4.45
N ILE A 54 7.09 14.26 5.05
CA ILE A 54 7.95 13.23 5.61
C ILE A 54 8.22 13.61 7.06
N TYR A 55 7.91 12.70 7.96
CA TYR A 55 8.14 12.85 9.38
C TYR A 55 9.20 11.85 9.81
N ASN A 56 10.21 12.32 10.53
CA ASN A 56 11.18 11.49 11.22
C ASN A 56 10.78 11.40 12.70
N PRO A 57 10.33 10.23 13.19
CA PRO A 57 9.97 10.06 14.60
C PRO A 57 11.14 10.26 15.58
N SER A 58 12.36 9.88 15.19
CA SER A 58 13.56 9.96 16.03
C SER A 58 14.02 11.40 16.25
N THR A 59 13.87 12.27 15.25
CA THR A 59 14.26 13.69 15.35
C THR A 59 13.07 14.62 15.58
N LYS A 60 11.84 14.11 15.51
CA LYS A 60 10.57 14.86 15.52
C LYS A 60 10.48 15.95 14.44
N GLN A 61 11.25 15.81 13.36
CA GLN A 61 11.24 16.75 12.25
C GLN A 61 10.16 16.38 11.23
N LEU A 62 9.43 17.39 10.77
CA LEU A 62 8.45 17.28 9.69
C LEU A 62 8.93 18.11 8.49
N LEU A 63 9.19 17.43 7.39
CA LEU A 63 9.48 18.02 6.10
C LEU A 63 8.20 18.03 5.25
N THR A 64 7.88 19.17 4.63
CA THR A 64 6.86 19.24 3.58
C THR A 64 7.51 19.51 2.24
N LEU A 65 7.34 18.60 1.28
CA LEU A 65 7.90 18.75 -0.06
C LEU A 65 7.12 19.78 -0.89
N PRO A 66 7.79 20.43 -1.87
CA PRO A 66 7.09 21.30 -2.82
C PRO A 66 6.04 20.50 -3.61
N SER A 67 4.97 21.16 -4.04
CA SER A 67 3.97 20.54 -4.92
C SER A 67 4.56 20.29 -6.30
N VAL A 68 4.19 19.17 -6.91
CA VAL A 68 4.50 18.89 -8.31
C VAL A 68 3.72 19.83 -9.22
N LYS A 69 4.42 20.46 -10.17
CA LYS A 69 3.79 21.20 -11.27
C LYS A 69 3.52 20.23 -12.41
N SER A 70 2.28 19.78 -12.49
CA SER A 70 1.82 18.82 -13.49
C SER A 70 1.50 19.51 -14.81
N ASP A 71 1.84 18.88 -15.93
CA ASP A 71 1.54 19.42 -17.27
C ASP A 71 0.15 18.99 -17.74
N ILE A 72 -0.47 18.00 -17.09
CA ILE A 72 -1.84 17.55 -17.40
C ILE A 72 -2.89 18.31 -16.59
N THR A 73 -3.97 18.73 -17.26
CA THR A 73 -5.09 19.49 -16.66
C THR A 73 -6.41 18.75 -16.88
N ALA A 74 -7.20 18.63 -15.81
CA ALA A 74 -8.49 17.94 -15.89
C ALA A 74 -9.52 18.82 -16.60
N GLN A 75 -10.24 18.23 -17.54
CA GLN A 75 -11.36 18.87 -18.22
C GLN A 75 -12.69 18.63 -17.46
N GLN A 76 -13.76 19.27 -17.93
CA GLN A 76 -15.08 19.11 -17.33
C GLN A 76 -15.51 17.63 -17.33
N GLY A 77 -15.90 17.13 -16.16
CA GLY A 77 -16.29 15.72 -15.98
C GLY A 77 -15.13 14.75 -15.74
N GLN A 78 -13.88 15.23 -15.69
CA GLN A 78 -12.73 14.46 -15.26
C GLN A 78 -12.35 14.75 -13.81
N LEU A 79 -11.76 13.76 -13.15
CA LEU A 79 -11.18 13.86 -11.81
C LEU A 79 -9.66 13.87 -11.93
N LYS A 80 -8.99 14.68 -11.10
CA LYS A 80 -7.54 14.68 -10.95
C LYS A 80 -7.17 14.16 -9.57
N THR A 81 -6.32 13.14 -9.52
CA THR A 81 -5.81 12.57 -8.28
C THR A 81 -4.29 12.56 -8.28
N THR A 82 -3.72 12.61 -7.08
CA THR A 82 -2.27 12.54 -6.85
C THR A 82 -2.03 11.49 -5.80
N GLN A 83 -1.07 10.61 -6.07
CA GLN A 83 -0.67 9.56 -5.15
C GLN A 83 0.85 9.52 -5.03
N TYR A 84 1.30 9.21 -3.84
CA TYR A 84 2.71 9.16 -3.51
C TYR A 84 3.12 7.76 -3.08
N TYR A 85 4.37 7.45 -3.38
CA TYR A 85 5.06 6.26 -2.98
C TYR A 85 6.48 6.63 -2.58
N ILE A 86 7.16 5.73 -1.89
CA ILE A 86 8.54 5.90 -1.48
C ILE A 86 9.27 4.57 -1.62
N GLY A 87 10.55 4.63 -1.98
CA GLY A 87 11.44 3.48 -1.99
C GLY A 87 12.89 3.87 -1.71
N ARG A 88 13.70 2.90 -1.32
CA ARG A 88 15.14 3.03 -1.06
C ARG A 88 15.90 2.41 -2.22
N ASP A 89 16.93 3.08 -2.73
CA ASP A 89 17.94 2.45 -3.58
C ASP A 89 18.92 1.67 -2.69
N PRO A 90 18.90 0.33 -2.71
CA PRO A 90 19.75 -0.46 -1.81
C PRO A 90 21.25 -0.36 -2.12
N VAL A 91 21.67 0.20 -3.26
CA VAL A 91 23.10 0.33 -3.60
C VAL A 91 23.66 1.70 -3.26
N ASN A 92 22.91 2.76 -3.56
CA ASN A 92 23.36 4.13 -3.28
C ASN A 92 22.87 4.66 -1.93
N ASP A 93 22.09 3.87 -1.21
CA ASP A 93 21.46 4.24 0.06
C ASP A 93 20.65 5.54 0.01
N GLN A 94 19.94 5.75 -1.10
CA GLN A 94 19.14 6.95 -1.33
C GLN A 94 17.65 6.65 -1.28
N TYR A 95 16.91 7.46 -0.55
CA TYR A 95 15.45 7.42 -0.56
C TYR A 95 14.92 8.31 -1.67
N LYS A 96 13.94 7.80 -2.42
CA LYS A 96 13.22 8.59 -3.44
C LYS A 96 11.72 8.47 -3.25
N LEU A 97 11.03 9.59 -3.42
CA LEU A 97 9.57 9.63 -3.52
C LEU A 97 9.15 9.60 -4.97
N VAL A 98 8.12 8.83 -5.25
CA VAL A 98 7.47 8.74 -6.56
C VAL A 98 6.10 9.37 -6.42
N CYS A 99 5.77 10.30 -7.30
CA CYS A 99 4.46 10.92 -7.40
C CYS A 99 3.82 10.51 -8.73
N THR A 100 2.62 9.93 -8.65
CA THR A 100 1.79 9.64 -9.81
C THR A 100 0.59 10.57 -9.78
N ILE A 101 0.44 11.36 -10.85
CA ILE A 101 -0.70 12.24 -11.06
C ILE A 101 -1.55 11.62 -12.16
N LEU A 102 -2.83 11.48 -11.89
CA LEU A 102 -3.79 10.83 -12.78
C LEU A 102 -4.94 11.79 -13.07
N ILE A 103 -5.37 11.80 -14.33
CA ILE A 103 -6.67 12.33 -14.74
C ILE A 103 -7.47 11.19 -15.35
N TYR A 104 -8.75 11.10 -15.00
CA TYR A 104 -9.64 10.09 -15.53
C TYR A 104 -11.10 10.56 -15.55
N SER A 105 -11.89 10.01 -16.46
CA SER A 105 -13.35 10.16 -16.51
C SER A 105 -14.05 9.06 -15.69
N LYS A 106 -15.38 9.13 -15.59
CA LYS A 106 -16.19 8.08 -14.94
C LYS A 106 -15.80 6.68 -15.45
N LEU A 107 -15.83 5.69 -14.55
CA LEU A 107 -15.51 4.29 -14.83
C LEU A 107 -14.08 4.05 -15.33
N VAL A 108 -13.12 4.86 -14.86
CA VAL A 108 -11.69 4.64 -15.13
C VAL A 108 -11.37 4.73 -16.65
N ALA A 109 -12.10 5.60 -17.35
CA ALA A 109 -11.95 5.84 -18.78
C ALA A 109 -11.11 7.10 -19.06
N ASN A 110 -10.63 7.23 -20.30
CA ASN A 110 -9.92 8.42 -20.81
C ASN A 110 -8.79 8.89 -19.87
N MET A 111 -7.92 7.95 -19.51
CA MET A 111 -6.88 8.19 -18.53
C MET A 111 -5.65 8.86 -19.13
N SER A 112 -5.09 9.80 -18.39
CA SER A 112 -3.74 10.31 -18.60
C SER A 112 -3.00 10.32 -17.26
N SER A 113 -1.74 9.91 -17.26
CA SER A 113 -0.94 9.85 -16.05
C SER A 113 0.48 10.35 -16.27
N GLU A 114 0.94 11.12 -15.30
CA GLU A 114 2.30 11.65 -15.20
C GLU A 114 3.00 11.09 -13.98
N HIS A 115 4.29 10.81 -14.12
CA HIS A 115 5.13 10.31 -13.04
C HIS A 115 6.27 11.29 -12.78
N TRP A 116 6.55 11.49 -11.50
CA TRP A 116 7.60 12.37 -11.02
C TRP A 116 8.36 11.68 -9.91
N VAL A 117 9.66 11.95 -9.81
CA VAL A 117 10.53 11.42 -8.77
C VAL A 117 11.21 12.56 -8.02
N PHE A 118 11.37 12.42 -6.72
CA PHE A 118 12.10 13.34 -5.86
C PHE A 118 13.12 12.54 -5.07
N THR A 119 14.41 12.82 -5.24
CA THR A 119 15.47 12.25 -4.41
C THR A 119 15.58 13.03 -3.11
N LEU A 120 15.56 12.33 -1.97
CA LEU A 120 15.72 12.94 -0.65
C LEU A 120 17.19 13.25 -0.39
N GLU A 121 17.61 14.44 -0.83
CA GLU A 121 18.95 14.99 -0.62
C GLU A 121 18.88 16.53 -0.51
N PRO A 122 19.91 17.19 0.06
CA PRO A 122 19.96 18.64 0.13
C PRO A 122 19.75 19.31 -1.24
N GLY A 123 18.82 20.26 -1.31
CA GLY A 123 18.47 20.92 -2.57
C GLY A 123 17.69 20.06 -3.59
N GLY A 124 17.17 18.89 -3.17
CA GLY A 124 16.38 18.00 -4.01
C GLY A 124 15.19 18.69 -4.69
N SER A 125 14.82 18.22 -5.88
CA SER A 125 13.70 18.75 -6.65
C SER A 125 12.95 17.65 -7.39
N TRP A 126 11.70 17.95 -7.79
CA TRP A 126 10.90 17.02 -8.59
C TRP A 126 11.42 16.94 -10.01
N LYS A 127 11.74 15.73 -10.45
CA LYS A 127 12.13 15.40 -11.82
C LYS A 127 11.00 14.64 -12.50
N LYS A 128 10.65 15.03 -13.73
CA LYS A 128 9.66 14.32 -14.53
C LYS A 128 10.24 12.99 -14.99
N VAL A 129 9.47 11.92 -14.85
CA VAL A 129 9.84 10.59 -15.31
C VAL A 129 9.19 10.32 -16.66
N VAL A 130 9.99 9.88 -17.62
CA VAL A 130 9.52 9.48 -18.95
C VAL A 130 9.23 7.98 -18.93
N PRO A 131 7.98 7.55 -19.13
CA PRO A 131 7.66 6.13 -19.15
C PRO A 131 8.29 5.40 -20.35
N LEU A 132 8.62 4.12 -20.17
CA LEU A 132 9.13 3.27 -21.24
C LEU A 132 8.03 2.86 -22.24
N GLY A 133 8.42 2.33 -23.40
CA GLY A 133 7.49 2.06 -24.51
C GLY A 133 6.36 1.05 -24.23
N ASN A 134 6.45 0.25 -23.16
CA ASN A 134 5.39 -0.68 -22.72
C ASN A 134 4.44 -0.09 -21.67
N TYR A 135 4.56 1.20 -21.39
CA TYR A 135 3.75 1.90 -20.42
C TYR A 135 2.29 2.05 -20.86
N HIS A 136 1.38 1.92 -19.90
CA HIS A 136 -0.04 2.17 -20.11
C HIS A 136 -0.53 3.19 -19.08
N PRO A 137 -1.29 4.23 -19.48
CA PRO A 137 -2.00 5.08 -18.54
C PRO A 137 -2.91 4.24 -17.64
N HIS A 138 -2.92 4.55 -16.34
CA HIS A 138 -3.58 3.67 -15.37
C HIS A 138 -4.04 4.42 -14.12
N ALA A 139 -5.11 3.93 -13.51
CA ALA A 139 -5.56 4.36 -12.20
C ALA A 139 -4.99 3.43 -11.12
N PRO A 140 -4.13 3.90 -10.22
CA PRO A 140 -3.61 3.02 -9.18
C PRO A 140 -4.73 2.55 -8.25
N ALA A 141 -4.69 1.26 -7.92
CA ALA A 141 -5.72 0.56 -7.16
C ALA A 141 -5.30 0.28 -5.71
N THR A 142 -4.01 0.11 -5.47
CA THR A 142 -3.49 -0.30 -4.15
C THR A 142 -2.36 0.60 -3.67
N ALA A 143 -2.06 0.52 -2.37
CA ALA A 143 -0.91 1.19 -1.81
C ALA A 143 0.37 0.58 -2.41
N GLY A 144 1.31 1.42 -2.84
CA GLY A 144 2.57 0.93 -3.38
C GLY A 144 3.47 0.34 -2.30
N ARG A 145 4.21 -0.70 -2.69
CA ARG A 145 5.14 -1.44 -1.86
C ARG A 145 6.54 -1.34 -2.46
N SER A 146 7.53 -0.99 -1.66
CA SER A 146 8.93 -1.03 -2.08
C SER A 146 9.50 -2.39 -1.73
N ILE A 147 9.92 -3.14 -2.74
CA ILE A 147 10.55 -4.46 -2.60
C ILE A 147 11.76 -4.48 -3.53
N ASP A 148 12.95 -4.69 -2.98
CA ASP A 148 14.25 -4.72 -3.68
C ASP A 148 14.52 -3.48 -4.55
N GLY A 149 14.29 -2.29 -3.99
CA GLY A 149 14.50 -1.03 -4.69
C GLY A 149 13.54 -0.78 -5.86
N VAL A 150 12.42 -1.52 -5.91
CA VAL A 150 11.36 -1.31 -6.90
C VAL A 150 10.05 -1.07 -6.16
N VAL A 151 9.41 0.07 -6.42
CA VAL A 151 8.06 0.35 -5.95
C VAL A 151 7.06 -0.33 -6.90
N ARG A 152 6.19 -1.16 -6.35
CA ARG A 152 5.17 -1.90 -7.09
C ARG A 152 3.78 -1.65 -6.53
N TYR A 153 2.79 -1.54 -7.41
CA TYR A 153 1.38 -1.43 -7.06
C TYR A 153 0.50 -2.06 -8.14
N LEU A 154 -0.73 -2.45 -7.77
CA LEU A 154 -1.75 -2.79 -8.75
C LEU A 154 -2.41 -1.52 -9.27
N ALA A 155 -2.71 -1.52 -10.57
CA ALA A 155 -3.40 -0.43 -11.23
C ALA A 155 -4.39 -0.94 -12.28
N TRP A 156 -5.42 -0.14 -12.53
CA TRP A 156 -6.41 -0.37 -13.57
C TRP A 156 -6.01 0.36 -14.84
N VAL A 157 -5.90 -0.37 -15.95
CA VAL A 157 -5.65 0.18 -17.29
C VAL A 157 -6.98 0.47 -18.00
N ASP A 158 -8.03 -0.26 -17.66
CA ASP A 158 -9.42 0.05 -17.98
C ASP A 158 -10.32 -0.61 -16.91
N LEU A 159 -11.65 -0.57 -17.11
CA LEU A 159 -12.63 -1.13 -16.17
C LEU A 159 -12.45 -2.64 -15.89
N TYR A 160 -11.76 -3.37 -16.77
CA TYR A 160 -11.65 -4.84 -16.76
C TYR A 160 -10.20 -5.35 -16.89
N LYS A 161 -9.21 -4.47 -17.07
CA LYS A 161 -7.80 -4.83 -17.20
C LYS A 161 -7.01 -4.24 -16.05
N CYS A 162 -6.35 -5.12 -15.31
CA CYS A 162 -5.42 -4.77 -14.26
C CYS A 162 -3.98 -4.93 -14.76
N ALA A 163 -3.05 -4.18 -14.17
CA ALA A 163 -1.63 -4.28 -14.38
C ALA A 163 -0.87 -4.16 -13.06
N VAL A 164 0.29 -4.80 -13.01
CA VAL A 164 1.32 -4.47 -12.04
C VAL A 164 2.15 -3.33 -12.63
N VAL A 165 2.21 -2.21 -11.93
CA VAL A 165 3.12 -1.11 -12.25
C VAL A 165 4.37 -1.25 -11.41
N SER A 166 5.53 -1.04 -12.01
CA SER A 166 6.83 -1.12 -11.33
C SER A 166 7.63 0.14 -11.64
N PHE A 167 8.07 0.81 -10.59
CA PHE A 167 8.99 1.93 -10.64
C PHE A 167 10.34 1.50 -10.05
N ASN A 168 11.39 1.45 -10.87
CA ASN A 168 12.73 1.16 -10.38
C ASN A 168 13.35 2.43 -9.78
N ILE A 169 13.70 2.41 -8.50
CA ILE A 169 14.19 3.60 -7.79
C ILE A 169 15.55 4.06 -8.33
N ARG A 170 16.40 3.12 -8.74
CA ARG A 170 17.74 3.44 -9.25
C ARG A 170 17.71 3.95 -10.68
N SER A 171 17.09 3.21 -11.60
CA SER A 171 17.02 3.63 -13.01
C SER A 171 15.98 4.71 -13.26
N GLU A 172 15.08 4.97 -12.30
CA GLU A 172 13.96 5.91 -12.40
C GLU A 172 13.00 5.56 -13.54
N GLU A 173 12.91 4.28 -13.89
CA GLU A 173 12.08 3.80 -14.99
C GLU A 173 10.74 3.27 -14.49
N VAL A 174 9.68 3.64 -15.21
CA VAL A 174 8.33 3.10 -15.00
C VAL A 174 8.05 2.05 -16.06
N THR A 175 7.62 0.87 -15.62
CA THR A 175 7.14 -0.21 -16.48
C THR A 175 5.77 -0.68 -16.05
N THR A 176 5.02 -1.22 -17.01
CA THR A 176 3.69 -1.78 -16.76
C THR A 176 3.64 -3.21 -17.29
N PHE A 177 3.11 -4.12 -16.48
CA PHE A 177 2.92 -5.52 -16.82
C PHE A 177 1.45 -5.90 -16.64
N LEU A 178 0.76 -6.19 -17.74
CA LEU A 178 -0.65 -6.55 -17.71
C LEU A 178 -0.86 -7.88 -16.95
N VAL A 179 -1.84 -7.87 -16.04
CA VAL A 179 -2.30 -9.07 -15.32
C VAL A 179 -3.22 -9.84 -16.28
N PRO A 180 -2.90 -11.10 -16.64
CA PRO A 180 -3.72 -11.86 -17.58
C PRO A 180 -5.17 -12.00 -17.12
N ARG A 181 -6.14 -11.85 -18.03
CA ARG A 181 -7.57 -12.01 -17.68
C ARG A 181 -7.92 -13.37 -17.10
N LYS A 182 -7.19 -14.43 -17.46
CA LYS A 182 -7.36 -15.79 -16.90
C LYS A 182 -7.09 -15.88 -15.39
N ILE A 183 -6.56 -14.82 -14.80
CA ILE A 183 -6.44 -14.68 -13.35
C ILE A 183 -7.82 -14.50 -12.71
N TRP A 184 -8.82 -14.10 -13.50
CA TRP A 184 -10.18 -13.82 -13.05
C TRP A 184 -11.16 -14.67 -13.87
N ASP A 185 -11.81 -15.63 -13.21
CA ASP A 185 -12.80 -16.51 -13.86
C ASP A 185 -14.02 -15.73 -14.39
N VAL A 186 -14.28 -14.55 -13.83
CA VAL A 186 -15.33 -13.63 -14.25
C VAL A 186 -14.74 -12.23 -14.41
N PRO A 187 -15.17 -11.42 -15.40
CA PRO A 187 -14.81 -10.00 -15.46
C PRO A 187 -15.33 -9.27 -14.22
N VAL A 188 -14.47 -9.09 -13.22
CA VAL A 188 -14.78 -8.28 -12.03
C VAL A 188 -14.46 -6.82 -12.36
N PRO A 189 -15.44 -5.90 -12.29
CA PRO A 189 -15.17 -4.48 -12.50
C PRO A 189 -14.18 -3.93 -11.48
N ALA A 190 -13.42 -2.92 -11.89
CA ALA A 190 -12.38 -2.29 -11.07
C ALA A 190 -12.81 -1.95 -9.62
N LEU A 191 -14.07 -1.55 -9.44
CA LEU A 191 -14.64 -1.11 -8.15
C LEU A 191 -14.99 -2.27 -7.20
N MET A 192 -15.07 -3.50 -7.71
CA MET A 192 -15.50 -4.67 -6.94
C MET A 192 -14.35 -5.59 -6.56
N MET A 193 -13.20 -5.47 -7.22
CA MET A 193 -12.05 -6.34 -6.96
C MET A 193 -11.44 -6.03 -5.60
N LYS A 194 -11.22 -7.10 -4.82
CA LYS A 194 -10.53 -7.06 -3.54
C LYS A 194 -9.24 -7.86 -3.68
N ALA A 195 -8.16 -7.18 -4.06
CA ALA A 195 -6.84 -7.78 -4.21
C ALA A 195 -5.72 -6.78 -3.96
N ASP A 196 -4.55 -7.27 -3.54
CA ASP A 196 -3.33 -6.47 -3.41
C ASP A 196 -2.07 -7.29 -3.71
N LEU A 197 -0.95 -6.60 -3.92
CA LEU A 197 0.36 -7.22 -4.00
C LEU A 197 0.82 -7.64 -2.62
N ILE A 198 1.43 -8.81 -2.54
CA ILE A 198 2.14 -9.30 -1.37
C ILE A 198 3.48 -9.90 -1.80
N GLU A 199 4.37 -10.09 -0.83
CA GLU A 199 5.54 -10.95 -1.00
C GLU A 199 5.20 -12.36 -0.48
N TYR A 200 5.42 -13.36 -1.32
CA TYR A 200 5.19 -14.76 -0.97
C TYR A 200 6.42 -15.57 -1.39
N ASP A 201 7.13 -16.15 -0.43
CA ASP A 201 8.34 -16.96 -0.68
C ASP A 201 9.38 -16.20 -1.53
N GLY A 202 9.64 -14.93 -1.16
CA GLY A 202 10.56 -14.02 -1.86
C GLY A 202 10.12 -13.63 -3.27
N LYS A 203 8.87 -13.93 -3.66
CA LYS A 203 8.33 -13.64 -5.00
C LYS A 203 7.14 -12.70 -4.89
N LEU A 204 6.97 -11.89 -5.93
CA LEU A 204 5.78 -11.05 -6.06
C LEU A 204 4.55 -11.92 -6.28
N ALA A 205 3.50 -11.70 -5.48
CA ALA A 205 2.23 -12.36 -5.67
C ALA A 205 1.05 -11.37 -5.59
N ILE A 206 -0.06 -11.73 -6.22
CA ILE A 206 -1.35 -11.07 -6.04
C ILE A 206 -2.17 -11.92 -5.08
N PHE A 207 -2.59 -11.32 -3.98
CA PHE A 207 -3.49 -11.91 -3.00
C PHE A 207 -4.90 -11.40 -3.26
N SER A 208 -5.77 -12.25 -3.80
CA SER A 208 -7.18 -11.95 -4.04
C SER A 208 -8.04 -12.49 -2.91
N HIS A 209 -8.80 -11.60 -2.28
CA HIS A 209 -9.75 -11.90 -1.21
C HIS A 209 -11.18 -11.54 -1.59
N SER A 210 -11.47 -11.50 -2.90
CA SER A 210 -12.80 -11.20 -3.44
C SER A 210 -13.88 -12.15 -2.92
N TYR A 211 -13.55 -13.42 -2.75
CA TYR A 211 -14.44 -14.48 -2.26
C TYR A 211 -14.24 -14.83 -0.78
N LEU A 212 -13.35 -14.11 -0.08
CA LEU A 212 -12.99 -14.45 1.30
C LEU A 212 -14.16 -14.27 2.26
N LYS A 213 -14.92 -13.18 2.11
CA LYS A 213 -16.06 -12.84 2.96
C LYS A 213 -17.21 -13.84 2.83
N ASP A 214 -17.50 -14.25 1.60
CA ASP A 214 -18.70 -15.02 1.27
C ASP A 214 -18.42 -16.52 1.27
N GLU A 215 -17.26 -16.95 0.75
CA GLU A 215 -16.91 -18.36 0.54
C GLU A 215 -15.77 -18.83 1.44
N GLY A 216 -15.06 -17.92 2.11
CA GLY A 216 -13.82 -18.25 2.83
C GLY A 216 -12.67 -18.59 1.87
N LEU A 217 -12.80 -18.22 0.59
CA LEU A 217 -11.84 -18.55 -0.46
C LEU A 217 -10.88 -17.39 -0.72
N VAL A 218 -9.60 -17.71 -0.80
CA VAL A 218 -8.53 -16.84 -1.24
C VAL A 218 -7.87 -17.43 -2.47
N GLU A 219 -7.52 -16.57 -3.42
CA GLU A 219 -6.73 -16.96 -4.58
C GLU A 219 -5.39 -16.23 -4.55
N LEU A 220 -4.32 -17.00 -4.57
CA LEU A 220 -2.96 -16.50 -4.62
C LEU A 220 -2.38 -16.71 -6.01
N TRP A 221 -1.90 -15.65 -6.63
CA TRP A 221 -1.24 -15.69 -7.93
C TRP A 221 0.21 -15.30 -7.77
N VAL A 222 1.13 -16.25 -7.92
CA VAL A 222 2.57 -16.03 -7.74
C VAL A 222 3.21 -15.79 -9.09
N LEU A 223 3.98 -14.71 -9.19
CA LEU A 223 4.77 -14.40 -10.38
C LEU A 223 6.03 -15.27 -10.40
N LYS A 224 6.16 -16.09 -11.44
CA LYS A 224 7.34 -16.90 -11.74
C LYS A 224 8.10 -16.29 -12.91
N ASP A 225 9.40 -16.17 -12.75
CA ASP A 225 10.30 -15.97 -13.88
C ASP A 225 10.77 -17.33 -14.38
N ALA A 226 10.33 -17.72 -15.58
CA ALA A 226 10.73 -18.96 -16.21
C ALA A 226 11.31 -18.65 -17.59
N ALA A 227 12.62 -18.81 -17.75
CA ALA A 227 13.35 -18.57 -19.00
C ALA A 227 13.14 -17.16 -19.57
N GLY A 228 13.18 -16.13 -18.71
CA GLY A 228 12.99 -14.73 -19.10
C GLY A 228 11.54 -14.36 -19.45
N LYS A 229 10.58 -15.28 -19.20
CA LYS A 229 9.15 -15.02 -19.39
C LYS A 229 8.45 -15.00 -18.03
N LYS A 230 7.85 -13.86 -17.73
CA LYS A 230 6.95 -13.67 -16.59
C LYS A 230 5.68 -14.49 -16.79
N LYS A 231 5.49 -15.52 -15.96
CA LYS A 231 4.29 -16.38 -15.93
C LYS A 231 3.67 -16.36 -14.54
N TRP A 232 2.35 -16.45 -14.47
CA TRP A 232 1.64 -16.59 -13.19
C TRP A 232 1.31 -18.06 -12.93
N SER A 233 1.39 -18.46 -11.67
CA SER A 233 0.77 -19.70 -11.18
C SER A 233 -0.19 -19.37 -10.06
N ASN A 234 -1.38 -19.99 -10.08
CA ASN A 234 -2.37 -19.84 -9.02
C ASN A 234 -2.36 -20.98 -8.01
N MET A 235 -2.88 -20.66 -6.83
CA MET A 235 -3.35 -21.59 -5.83
C MET A 235 -4.60 -21.02 -5.17
N SER A 236 -5.56 -21.89 -4.87
CA SER A 236 -6.80 -21.55 -4.18
C SER A 236 -6.76 -22.15 -2.78
N LEU A 237 -7.08 -21.35 -1.77
CA LEU A 237 -7.09 -21.75 -0.37
C LEU A 237 -8.44 -21.44 0.25
N VAL A 238 -9.07 -22.45 0.84
CA VAL A 238 -10.34 -22.30 1.55
C VAL A 238 -10.05 -22.35 3.04
N LEU A 239 -10.53 -21.33 3.76
CA LEU A 239 -10.41 -21.28 5.22
C LEU A 239 -11.07 -22.50 5.86
N GLN A 240 -10.51 -22.92 6.99
CA GLN A 240 -11.13 -23.98 7.79
C GLN A 240 -12.52 -23.52 8.28
N PRO A 241 -13.53 -24.41 8.37
CA PRO A 241 -14.88 -24.02 8.80
C PRO A 241 -14.91 -23.28 10.14
N CYS A 242 -14.03 -23.66 11.07
CA CYS A 242 -13.89 -23.00 12.37
C CYS A 242 -13.38 -21.56 12.30
N GLN A 243 -12.76 -21.14 11.19
CA GLN A 243 -12.20 -19.79 10.99
C GLN A 243 -13.11 -18.87 10.18
N ARG A 244 -14.16 -19.40 9.54
CA ARG A 244 -15.06 -18.61 8.68
C ARG A 244 -15.72 -17.43 9.40
N HIS A 245 -15.96 -17.57 10.71
CA HIS A 245 -16.53 -16.51 11.54
C HIS A 245 -15.64 -15.25 11.62
N LEU A 246 -14.33 -15.37 11.36
CA LEU A 246 -13.39 -14.25 11.41
C LEU A 246 -13.54 -13.26 10.25
N VAL A 247 -14.11 -13.72 9.13
CA VAL A 247 -14.23 -12.93 7.88
C VAL A 247 -15.68 -12.65 7.49
N HIS A 248 -16.64 -13.28 8.17
CA HIS A 248 -18.05 -13.19 7.82
C HIS A 248 -18.59 -11.76 8.01
N GLY A 249 -19.19 -11.20 6.96
CA GLY A 249 -19.82 -9.88 7.01
C GLY A 249 -18.83 -8.70 7.04
N ILE A 250 -17.53 -8.96 6.95
CA ILE A 250 -16.48 -7.93 7.11
C ILE A 250 -15.80 -7.67 5.78
N ASP A 251 -15.69 -6.39 5.41
CA ASP A 251 -14.87 -5.97 4.28
C ASP A 251 -13.44 -5.74 4.76
N LEU A 252 -12.51 -6.51 4.18
CA LEU A 252 -11.10 -6.51 4.56
C LEU A 252 -10.26 -5.78 3.51
N ILE A 253 -9.12 -5.26 3.96
CA ILE A 253 -8.06 -4.70 3.12
C ILE A 253 -6.72 -5.33 3.49
N VAL A 254 -5.88 -5.53 2.48
CA VAL A 254 -4.50 -6.02 2.69
C VAL A 254 -3.64 -4.86 3.16
N LYS A 255 -2.86 -5.08 4.23
CA LYS A 255 -1.91 -4.11 4.77
C LYS A 255 -0.47 -4.46 4.41
N GLY A 256 -0.18 -5.73 4.23
CA GLY A 256 1.10 -6.21 3.71
C GLY A 256 1.42 -7.59 4.20
N THR A 257 2.71 -7.88 4.26
CA THR A 257 3.24 -9.14 4.75
C THR A 257 4.21 -8.90 5.89
N THR A 258 4.22 -9.81 6.86
CA THR A 258 5.24 -9.87 7.91
C THR A 258 6.56 -10.42 7.35
N GLN A 259 7.64 -10.30 8.13
CA GLN A 259 8.95 -10.88 7.77
C GLN A 259 8.89 -12.41 7.59
N ASP A 260 8.02 -13.12 8.32
CA ASP A 260 7.77 -14.55 8.17
C ASP A 260 6.73 -14.89 7.09
N GLY A 261 6.36 -13.91 6.23
CA GLY A 261 5.55 -14.13 5.03
C GLY A 261 4.04 -14.27 5.28
N LYS A 262 3.54 -13.95 6.47
CA LYS A 262 2.10 -13.95 6.76
C LYS A 262 1.43 -12.70 6.21
N VAL A 263 0.28 -12.86 5.59
CA VAL A 263 -0.50 -11.75 5.04
C VAL A 263 -1.28 -11.08 6.16
N ILE A 264 -1.25 -9.75 6.18
CA ILE A 264 -1.92 -8.94 7.18
C ILE A 264 -3.16 -8.32 6.54
N LEU A 265 -4.31 -8.63 7.11
CA LEU A 265 -5.60 -8.08 6.73
C LEU A 265 -6.13 -7.21 7.86
N SER A 266 -6.81 -6.13 7.52
CA SER A 266 -7.58 -5.36 8.49
C SER A 266 -8.99 -5.10 7.98
N PRO A 267 -9.99 -5.06 8.86
CA PRO A 267 -11.27 -4.42 8.56
C PRO A 267 -11.07 -3.06 7.89
N LEU A 268 -11.87 -2.78 6.86
CA LEU A 268 -11.92 -1.48 6.19
C LEU A 268 -12.36 -0.38 7.17
N GLU A 269 -13.37 -0.70 7.98
CA GLU A 269 -13.86 0.15 9.07
C GLU A 269 -13.82 -0.62 10.39
N MET A 270 -13.35 0.03 11.46
CA MET A 270 -13.36 -0.52 12.83
C MET A 270 -14.18 0.36 13.75
N ARG A 271 -14.90 -0.27 14.68
CA ARG A 271 -15.63 0.39 15.76
C ARG A 271 -15.40 -0.38 17.06
N SER A 272 -14.89 0.31 18.08
CA SER A 272 -14.76 -0.17 19.46
C SER A 272 -13.88 -1.42 19.71
N GLN A 273 -13.57 -2.22 18.70
CA GLN A 273 -12.61 -3.33 18.75
C GLN A 273 -11.60 -3.16 17.62
N PHE A 274 -10.32 -3.13 17.99
CA PHE A 274 -9.22 -2.98 17.05
C PHE A 274 -8.50 -4.32 16.97
N TYR A 275 -8.38 -4.84 15.76
CA TYR A 275 -7.69 -6.10 15.51
C TYR A 275 -7.20 -6.14 14.07
N ILE A 276 -6.22 -7.00 13.83
CA ILE A 276 -5.85 -7.44 12.49
C ILE A 276 -6.09 -8.94 12.37
N LEU A 277 -6.15 -9.42 11.14
CA LEU A 277 -6.08 -10.84 10.86
C LEU A 277 -4.72 -11.13 10.23
N CYS A 278 -4.00 -12.08 10.80
CA CYS A 278 -2.76 -12.60 10.26
C CYS A 278 -3.07 -13.94 9.59
N TYR A 279 -2.83 -14.01 8.29
CA TYR A 279 -3.06 -15.20 7.51
C TYR A 279 -1.75 -15.85 7.12
N ASP A 280 -1.49 -17.02 7.70
CA ASP A 280 -0.44 -17.91 7.24
C ASP A 280 -0.94 -18.68 6.01
N VAL A 281 -0.56 -18.19 4.84
CA VAL A 281 -0.94 -18.75 3.55
C VAL A 281 -0.30 -20.12 3.32
N GLN A 282 0.86 -20.40 3.92
CA GLN A 282 1.55 -21.69 3.78
C GLN A 282 0.83 -22.78 4.56
N ASN A 283 0.41 -22.47 5.79
CA ASN A 283 -0.29 -23.40 6.67
C ASN A 283 -1.82 -23.33 6.54
N ASN A 284 -2.34 -22.43 5.70
CA ASN A 284 -3.77 -22.15 5.54
C ASN A 284 -4.44 -21.88 6.91
N ASP A 285 -3.84 -20.99 7.70
CA ASP A 285 -4.26 -20.69 9.07
C ASP A 285 -4.47 -19.18 9.27
N LEU A 286 -5.71 -18.79 9.56
CA LEU A 286 -6.09 -17.41 9.80
C LEU A 286 -6.28 -17.16 11.31
N ARG A 287 -5.57 -16.16 11.83
CA ARG A 287 -5.64 -15.79 13.25
C ARG A 287 -6.06 -14.34 13.41
N LYS A 288 -6.93 -14.09 14.41
CA LYS A 288 -7.22 -12.74 14.88
C LYS A 288 -6.17 -12.33 15.91
N VAL A 289 -5.61 -11.14 15.74
CA VAL A 289 -4.66 -10.52 16.67
C VAL A 289 -5.28 -9.23 17.17
N GLU A 290 -5.53 -9.18 18.48
CA GLU A 290 -6.16 -8.00 19.10
C GLU A 290 -5.14 -6.88 19.30
N ILE A 291 -5.59 -5.65 19.07
CA ILE A 291 -4.82 -4.44 19.32
C ILE A 291 -5.38 -3.81 20.58
N THR A 292 -4.55 -3.74 21.62
CA THR A 292 -4.91 -3.20 22.93
C THR A 292 -4.18 -1.90 23.20
N GLY A 293 -4.61 -1.16 24.23
CA GLY A 293 -4.05 0.16 24.55
C GLY A 293 -4.57 1.29 23.66
N VAL A 294 -5.60 1.04 22.84
CA VAL A 294 -6.21 2.10 22.02
C VAL A 294 -6.90 3.12 22.94
N PRO A 295 -6.65 4.43 22.78
CA PRO A 295 -7.15 5.41 23.73
C PRO A 295 -8.68 5.50 23.67
N ARG A 296 -9.33 5.67 24.82
CA ARG A 296 -10.81 5.65 24.93
C ARG A 296 -11.52 6.60 23.97
N LEU A 297 -10.90 7.74 23.68
CA LEU A 297 -11.40 8.75 22.73
C LEU A 297 -11.60 8.19 21.30
N TRP A 298 -10.89 7.13 20.93
CA TRP A 298 -10.98 6.47 19.63
C TRP A 298 -11.99 5.33 19.58
N LEU A 299 -12.41 4.79 20.74
CA LEU A 299 -13.34 3.66 20.80
C LEU A 299 -14.75 4.00 20.27
N HIS A 300 -15.11 5.29 20.30
CA HIS A 300 -16.41 5.81 19.87
C HIS A 300 -16.38 6.45 18.47
N LYS A 301 -15.19 6.57 17.85
CA LYS A 301 -15.05 7.11 16.49
C LYS A 301 -15.05 5.97 15.48
N GLU A 302 -15.74 6.18 14.35
CA GLU A 302 -15.51 5.37 13.16
C GLU A 302 -14.13 5.72 12.59
N CYS A 303 -13.22 4.75 12.60
CA CYS A 303 -11.84 4.96 12.20
C CYS A 303 -11.43 3.97 11.13
N ASN A 304 -10.60 4.46 10.21
CA ASN A 304 -9.82 3.63 9.32
C ASN A 304 -8.47 3.36 9.98
N PHE A 305 -8.05 2.11 9.91
CA PHE A 305 -6.82 1.66 10.53
C PHE A 305 -5.74 1.56 9.46
N ASP A 306 -4.59 2.24 9.62
CA ASP A 306 -3.44 2.02 8.76
C ASP A 306 -2.24 1.48 9.54
N LEU A 307 -1.91 0.23 9.26
CA LEU A 307 -0.82 -0.49 9.88
C LEU A 307 0.30 -0.62 8.88
N LYS A 308 1.43 0.02 9.17
CA LYS A 308 2.71 -0.34 8.57
C LYS A 308 3.72 -0.63 9.67
N PHE A 309 4.46 -1.70 9.45
CA PHE A 309 5.58 -2.10 10.29
C PHE A 309 6.77 -1.22 9.90
N MET A 310 7.42 -0.63 10.90
CA MET A 310 8.75 -0.09 10.72
C MET A 310 9.71 -1.17 11.17
N ASP A 311 10.68 -1.50 10.33
CA ASP A 311 11.78 -2.36 10.77
C ASP A 311 12.63 -1.56 11.78
N GLU A 312 13.05 -2.21 12.87
CA GLU A 312 13.87 -1.58 13.92
C GLU A 312 15.34 -1.43 13.49
N SER A 313 15.73 -2.03 12.37
CA SER A 313 17.10 -1.98 11.88
C SER A 313 17.37 -0.72 11.04
N GLU A 314 18.21 0.14 11.61
CA GLU A 314 19.15 1.09 11.00
C GLU A 314 18.94 2.60 11.24
N SER A 315 20.08 3.28 11.13
CA SER A 315 20.57 4.55 11.66
C SER A 315 19.69 5.80 11.52
N PHE A 316 19.95 6.77 12.39
CA PHE A 316 19.36 8.11 12.41
C PHE A 316 19.48 8.81 11.04
N ILE A 317 18.36 8.96 10.32
CA ILE A 317 18.30 9.75 9.09
C ILE A 317 18.10 11.22 9.47
N TYR A 318 19.14 12.05 9.44
CA TYR A 318 18.96 13.49 9.62
C TYR A 318 18.36 14.09 8.34
N LEU A 319 17.21 14.77 8.46
CA LEU A 319 16.61 15.52 7.36
C LEU A 319 17.30 16.88 7.28
N GLU A 320 18.53 16.92 6.75
CA GLU A 320 19.18 18.16 6.32
C GLU A 320 18.79 18.40 4.85
N ILE A 321 17.87 19.33 4.60
CA ILE A 321 17.38 19.65 3.25
C ILE A 321 17.49 21.14 3.00
#